data_AF-A0A1D2NM01-F1
#
_entry.id   AF-A0A1D2NM01-F1
#
_cell.length_a   1.000
_cell.length_b   1.000
_cell.length_c   1.000
_cell.angle_alpha   90.00
_cell.angle_beta   90.00
_cell.angle_gamma   90.00
#
_symmetry.space_group_name_H-M   'P 1'
#
loop_
_entity.id
_entity.type
_entity.pdbx_description
1 polymer ?
#
loop_
_entity_poly.entity_id
_entity_poly.type
_entity_poly.pdbx_seq_one_letter_code
_entity_poly.pdbx_strand_id
1 'polypeptide(L)'
;MAGADIFIAGVFDNGTKYGFDMHAEGMTMPTMDKQQDWTLIEASENKEESTTYLKFSRLFNTCDDEDYPISNDTARLIWSIGANDDIAHHGGNRGTKSLNLLMPQDEDFNPDDYLQWELETDIEMPQQDTTYWCQMKKAPILDKTHHIIGFEPVLENELALNHTHHFVVYKCNAPEGMDADELFGEYVDHEGADCYLPMEEQPIKALGYCMGSMVYVWTKGGKRMVFPEGVGYPFPDKVAENNYYIFEIHYDNPEKRDGLKFKTGGRVVYTDKGVKEEANLMAVALMLELV
;
A
#
# COMPACT_ATOMS: atom_id res chain seq x y z
N MET A 1 23.28 3.49 -2.25
CA MET A 1 24.36 4.07 -3.07
C MET A 1 25.39 3.00 -3.37
N ALA A 2 25.99 2.34 -2.38
CA ALA A 2 26.78 1.13 -2.65
C ALA A 2 25.94 0.08 -3.41
N GLY A 3 26.48 -0.45 -4.50
CA GLY A 3 25.82 -1.38 -5.43
C GLY A 3 24.73 -0.75 -6.30
N ALA A 4 24.73 0.58 -6.48
CA ALA A 4 23.73 1.25 -7.32
C ALA A 4 24.23 1.42 -8.75
N ASP A 5 23.33 1.16 -9.69
CA ASP A 5 23.40 1.51 -11.10
C ASP A 5 22.65 2.84 -11.29
N ILE A 6 23.31 3.80 -11.95
CA ILE A 6 23.03 5.23 -11.87
C ILE A 6 23.13 5.86 -13.26
N PHE A 7 22.01 6.39 -13.72
CA PHE A 7 21.98 7.28 -14.87
C PHE A 7 22.08 8.75 -14.45
N ILE A 8 23.10 9.47 -14.92
CA ILE A 8 23.27 10.91 -14.70
C ILE A 8 23.06 11.65 -16.02
N ALA A 9 22.06 12.53 -16.10
CA ALA A 9 21.74 13.26 -17.32
C ALA A 9 21.27 14.70 -17.05
N GLY A 10 21.39 15.55 -18.07
CA GLY A 10 21.05 16.97 -18.00
C GLY A 10 21.26 17.71 -19.31
N VAL A 11 21.24 19.04 -19.25
CA VAL A 11 21.46 19.95 -20.39
C VAL A 11 22.47 21.00 -19.99
N PHE A 12 23.64 21.01 -20.64
CA PHE A 12 24.64 22.03 -20.41
C PHE A 12 24.14 23.43 -20.78
N ASP A 13 24.78 24.46 -20.23
CA ASP A 13 24.52 25.88 -20.53
C ASP A 13 24.51 26.22 -22.05
N ASN A 14 25.26 25.47 -22.85
CA ASN A 14 25.31 25.63 -24.30
C ASN A 14 24.16 24.94 -25.06
N GLY A 15 23.21 24.33 -24.34
CA GLY A 15 22.06 23.59 -24.87
C GLY A 15 22.35 22.14 -25.26
N THR A 16 23.58 21.66 -25.07
CA THR A 16 23.95 20.27 -25.40
C THR A 16 23.46 19.34 -24.30
N LYS A 17 22.84 18.24 -24.69
CA LYS A 17 22.32 17.21 -23.77
C LYS A 17 23.43 16.23 -23.41
N TYR A 18 23.41 15.71 -22.19
CA TYR A 18 24.33 14.66 -21.78
C TYR A 18 23.59 13.58 -20.97
N GLY A 19 24.14 12.37 -21.03
CA GLY A 19 23.71 11.21 -20.27
C GLY A 19 24.90 10.30 -20.07
N PHE A 20 25.13 9.88 -18.83
CA PHE A 20 26.23 9.00 -18.43
C PHE A 20 25.67 7.82 -17.66
N ASP A 21 26.10 6.63 -18.06
CA ASP A 21 25.87 5.41 -17.31
C ASP A 21 27.03 5.19 -16.32
N MET A 22 26.67 5.04 -15.05
CA MET A 22 27.59 5.05 -13.94
C MET A 22 27.15 4.06 -12.85
N HIS A 23 28.10 3.52 -12.11
CA HIS A 23 27.85 2.66 -10.97
C HIS A 23 28.56 3.19 -9.73
N ALA A 24 28.05 2.80 -8.57
CA ALA A 24 28.63 3.16 -7.28
C ALA A 24 28.96 1.92 -6.46
N GLU A 25 30.26 1.67 -6.24
CA GLU A 25 30.73 0.60 -5.34
C GLU A 25 30.55 0.95 -3.85
N GLY A 26 30.34 2.23 -3.53
CA GLY A 26 30.32 2.74 -2.16
C GLY A 26 29.55 4.05 -1.98
N MET A 27 29.72 4.67 -0.81
CA MET A 27 29.21 6.03 -0.54
C MET A 27 30.20 7.09 -1.05
N THR A 28 30.62 6.94 -2.30
CA THR A 28 31.64 7.77 -2.97
C THR A 28 31.10 8.27 -4.31
N MET A 29 31.90 9.10 -4.98
CA MET A 29 31.61 9.53 -6.35
C MET A 29 31.41 8.29 -7.25
N PRO A 30 30.29 8.19 -8.00
CA PRO A 30 30.09 7.11 -8.97
C PRO A 30 31.18 7.11 -10.04
N THR A 31 31.49 5.93 -10.57
CA THR A 31 32.44 5.72 -11.66
C THR A 31 31.68 5.37 -12.94
N MET A 32 32.24 5.77 -14.08
CA MET A 32 31.62 5.49 -15.38
C MET A 32 31.66 3.99 -15.67
N ASP A 33 30.56 3.46 -16.20
CA ASP A 33 30.44 2.05 -16.53
C ASP A 33 31.30 1.67 -17.72
N LYS A 34 31.74 0.42 -17.75
CA LYS A 34 32.52 -0.13 -18.86
C LYS A 34 31.64 -0.28 -20.11
N GLN A 35 30.39 -0.67 -19.92
CA GLN A 35 29.34 -0.63 -20.91
C GLN A 35 28.51 0.65 -20.71
N GLN A 36 27.72 1.05 -21.69
CA GLN A 36 26.78 2.16 -21.54
C GLN A 36 25.43 1.65 -22.04
N ASP A 37 24.55 1.29 -21.11
CA ASP A 37 23.30 0.61 -21.39
C ASP A 37 22.08 1.54 -21.29
N TRP A 38 22.27 2.72 -20.71
CA TRP A 38 21.27 3.78 -20.70
C TRP A 38 21.33 4.62 -21.98
N THR A 39 20.17 4.85 -22.57
CA THR A 39 20.00 5.71 -23.75
C THR A 39 19.21 6.96 -23.39
N LEU A 40 19.83 8.13 -23.53
CA LEU A 40 19.11 9.40 -23.45
C LEU A 40 18.28 9.63 -24.72
N ILE A 41 16.97 9.82 -24.56
CA ILE A 41 16.02 10.07 -25.66
C ILE A 41 15.73 11.56 -25.79
N GLU A 42 15.34 12.20 -24.68
CA GLU A 42 15.04 13.63 -24.63
C GLU A 42 15.60 14.24 -23.34
N ALA A 43 16.08 15.48 -23.43
CA ALA A 43 16.45 16.31 -22.30
C ALA A 43 16.14 17.77 -22.64
N SER A 44 15.55 18.51 -21.72
CA SER A 44 15.25 19.93 -21.86
C SER A 44 15.11 20.60 -20.50
N GLU A 45 15.37 21.91 -20.44
CA GLU A 45 15.20 22.70 -19.22
C GLU A 45 14.19 23.82 -19.44
N ASN A 46 13.29 23.99 -18.47
CA ASN A 46 12.45 25.15 -18.34
C ASN A 46 12.97 26.03 -17.20
N LYS A 47 13.65 27.13 -17.55
CA LYS A 47 14.23 28.06 -16.58
C LYS A 47 13.17 28.84 -15.79
N GLU A 48 12.01 29.11 -16.37
CA GLU A 48 10.92 29.82 -15.69
C GLU A 48 10.30 28.96 -14.59
N GLU A 49 10.16 27.67 -14.85
CA GLU A 49 9.60 26.68 -13.90
C GLU A 49 10.68 25.96 -13.08
N SER A 50 11.96 26.28 -13.28
CA SER A 50 13.10 25.62 -12.62
C SER A 50 13.02 24.09 -12.70
N THR A 51 12.65 23.58 -13.88
CA THR A 51 12.36 22.16 -14.10
C THR A 51 13.22 21.59 -15.23
N THR A 52 13.83 20.43 -14.99
CA THR A 52 14.53 19.65 -16.01
C THR A 52 13.70 18.43 -16.37
N TYR A 53 13.43 18.24 -17.65
CA TYR A 53 12.76 17.07 -18.19
C TYR A 53 13.79 16.13 -18.81
N LEU A 54 13.73 14.86 -18.44
CA LEU A 54 14.58 13.78 -18.97
C LEU A 54 13.69 12.61 -19.39
N LYS A 55 14.00 12.06 -20.56
CA LYS A 55 13.42 10.83 -21.09
C LYS A 55 14.55 9.92 -21.54
N PHE A 56 14.56 8.71 -21.04
CA PHE A 56 15.61 7.73 -21.29
C PHE A 56 15.02 6.32 -21.36
N SER A 57 15.82 5.37 -21.85
CA SER A 57 15.47 3.95 -21.88
C SER A 57 16.68 3.09 -21.56
N ARG A 58 16.42 1.94 -20.96
CA ARG A 58 17.39 0.85 -20.73
C ARG A 58 16.64 -0.49 -20.82
N LEU A 59 17.34 -1.55 -21.18
CA LEU A 59 16.77 -2.91 -21.18
C LEU A 59 16.51 -3.36 -19.73
N PHE A 60 15.52 -4.23 -19.50
CA PHE A 60 15.28 -4.76 -18.16
C PHE A 60 16.47 -5.57 -17.62
N ASN A 61 17.16 -6.29 -18.51
CA ASN A 61 18.41 -6.96 -18.19
C ASN A 61 19.38 -6.70 -19.33
N THR A 62 20.49 -6.04 -19.00
CA THR A 62 21.57 -5.66 -19.92
C THR A 62 22.66 -6.72 -20.00
N CYS A 63 22.65 -7.67 -19.07
CA CYS A 63 23.69 -8.67 -18.87
C CYS A 63 25.07 -8.07 -18.57
N ASP A 64 25.09 -6.84 -18.04
CA ASP A 64 26.26 -6.22 -17.41
C ASP A 64 26.20 -6.43 -15.88
N ASP A 65 27.35 -6.77 -15.30
CA ASP A 65 27.52 -7.00 -13.86
C ASP A 65 27.57 -5.69 -13.04
N GLU A 66 27.81 -4.54 -13.70
CA GLU A 66 27.77 -3.19 -13.08
C GLU A 66 26.33 -2.67 -12.90
N ASP A 67 25.36 -3.39 -13.47
CA ASP A 67 24.01 -2.95 -13.73
C ASP A 67 22.96 -3.66 -12.84
N TYR A 68 21.90 -2.96 -12.45
CA TYR A 68 20.81 -3.57 -11.68
C TYR A 68 19.83 -4.29 -12.63
N PRO A 69 19.61 -5.61 -12.51
CA PRO A 69 18.63 -6.31 -13.32
C PRO A 69 17.21 -5.98 -12.83
N ILE A 70 16.42 -5.33 -13.69
CA ILE A 70 15.02 -5.01 -13.42
C ILE A 70 14.19 -6.29 -13.58
N SER A 71 13.78 -6.87 -12.45
CA SER A 71 12.90 -8.04 -12.39
C SER A 71 11.48 -7.64 -11.96
N ASN A 72 10.64 -8.64 -11.69
CA ASN A 72 9.32 -8.43 -11.07
C ASN A 72 9.41 -8.22 -9.54
N ASP A 73 10.61 -8.06 -8.99
CA ASP A 73 10.81 -7.75 -7.58
C ASP A 73 10.66 -6.24 -7.31
N THR A 74 10.66 -5.87 -6.03
CA THR A 74 10.67 -4.47 -5.63
C THR A 74 12.06 -3.88 -5.86
N ALA A 75 12.16 -2.89 -6.77
CA ALA A 75 13.35 -2.09 -6.97
C ALA A 75 13.36 -0.88 -6.02
N ARG A 76 14.53 -0.57 -5.45
CA ARG A 76 14.71 0.64 -4.65
C ARG A 76 15.34 1.73 -5.51
N LEU A 77 14.51 2.63 -6.02
CA LEU A 77 15.00 3.81 -6.72
C LEU A 77 15.65 4.78 -5.75
N ILE A 78 16.76 5.36 -6.17
CA ILE A 78 17.41 6.48 -5.52
C ILE A 78 17.44 7.63 -6.51
N TRP A 79 17.34 8.86 -6.02
CA TRP A 79 17.43 10.04 -6.86
C TRP A 79 18.17 11.14 -6.11
N SER A 80 18.80 12.02 -6.87
CA SER A 80 19.38 13.27 -6.39
C SER A 80 19.31 14.32 -7.49
N ILE A 81 19.29 15.59 -7.10
CA ILE A 81 19.29 16.72 -8.04
C ILE A 81 20.34 17.75 -7.62
N GLY A 82 21.06 18.28 -8.61
CA GLY A 82 22.06 19.34 -8.45
C GLY A 82 21.51 20.71 -8.82
N ALA A 83 22.21 21.77 -8.39
CA ALA A 83 21.89 23.14 -8.80
C ALA A 83 22.50 23.52 -10.16
N ASN A 84 23.48 22.74 -10.62
CA ASN A 84 24.21 22.88 -11.87
C ASN A 84 24.68 21.50 -12.36
N ASP A 85 25.35 21.47 -13.52
CA ASP A 85 25.84 20.23 -14.14
C ASP A 85 27.12 19.67 -13.48
N ASP A 86 27.61 20.28 -12.39
CA ASP A 86 28.74 19.75 -11.64
C ASP A 86 28.28 18.58 -10.75
N ILE A 87 28.84 17.41 -10.99
CA ILE A 87 28.52 16.24 -10.16
C ILE A 87 29.23 16.39 -8.81
N ALA A 88 28.47 16.76 -7.79
CA ALA A 88 28.93 16.98 -6.43
C ALA A 88 27.97 16.37 -5.40
N HIS A 89 28.34 16.47 -4.11
CA HIS A 89 27.48 15.99 -3.04
C HIS A 89 26.17 16.81 -2.96
N HIS A 90 25.06 16.17 -3.32
CA HIS A 90 23.71 16.75 -3.41
C HIS A 90 23.07 17.22 -2.09
N GLY A 91 23.73 17.03 -0.95
CA GLY A 91 23.17 17.42 0.35
C GLY A 91 21.82 16.75 0.60
N GLY A 92 20.81 17.54 0.98
CA GLY A 92 19.43 17.11 1.22
C GLY A 92 18.59 16.91 -0.05
N ASN A 93 19.08 17.30 -1.23
CA ASN A 93 18.35 17.19 -2.50
C ASN A 93 18.46 15.76 -3.07
N ARG A 94 17.93 14.81 -2.31
CA ARG A 94 17.97 13.38 -2.60
C ARG A 94 16.77 12.67 -2.00
N GLY A 95 16.48 11.48 -2.49
CA GLY A 95 15.48 10.62 -1.89
C GLY A 95 15.58 9.18 -2.36
N THR A 96 14.72 8.34 -1.80
CA THR A 96 14.57 6.95 -2.23
C THR A 96 13.10 6.59 -2.31
N LYS A 97 12.75 5.70 -3.24
CA LYS A 97 11.39 5.16 -3.37
C LYS A 97 11.47 3.70 -3.80
N SER A 98 10.82 2.82 -3.06
CA SER A 98 10.68 1.41 -3.44
C SER A 98 9.45 1.23 -4.32
N LEU A 99 9.60 0.51 -5.44
CA LEU A 99 8.51 0.22 -6.36
C LEU A 99 8.82 -1.01 -7.22
N ASN A 100 7.78 -1.73 -7.64
CA ASN A 100 7.91 -2.71 -8.71
C ASN A 100 7.73 -1.99 -10.05
N LEU A 101 8.80 -1.96 -10.86
CA LEU A 101 8.84 -1.27 -12.16
C LEU A 101 8.00 -1.96 -13.25
N LEU A 102 7.68 -3.24 -13.06
CA LEU A 102 6.95 -4.08 -14.01
C LEU A 102 5.49 -4.33 -13.61
N MET A 103 5.09 -3.89 -12.42
CA MET A 103 3.72 -4.08 -11.94
C MET A 103 2.74 -3.36 -12.88
N PRO A 104 1.72 -4.07 -13.41
CA PRO A 104 0.69 -3.46 -14.22
C PRO A 104 0.06 -2.27 -13.50
N GLN A 105 -0.22 -1.19 -14.24
CA GLN A 105 -1.03 -0.10 -13.72
C GLN A 105 -2.51 -0.39 -14.03
N ASP A 106 -3.38 -0.14 -13.07
CA ASP A 106 -4.84 -0.29 -13.23
C ASP A 106 -5.46 0.97 -13.88
N GLU A 107 -4.91 1.42 -15.01
CA GLU A 107 -5.27 2.73 -15.61
C GLU A 107 -6.73 2.82 -16.05
N ASP A 108 -7.33 1.69 -16.45
CA ASP A 108 -8.72 1.64 -16.93
C ASP A 108 -9.75 1.43 -15.79
N PHE A 109 -9.31 1.27 -14.54
CA PHE A 109 -10.21 1.01 -13.42
C PHE A 109 -10.62 2.31 -12.72
N ASN A 110 -11.88 2.70 -12.90
CA ASN A 110 -12.50 3.78 -12.15
C ASN A 110 -13.43 3.23 -11.04
N PRO A 111 -13.11 3.40 -9.74
CA PRO A 111 -13.95 2.90 -8.64
C PRO A 111 -15.33 3.56 -8.60
N ASP A 112 -15.48 4.76 -9.14
CA ASP A 112 -16.75 5.51 -9.14
C ASP A 112 -17.81 4.89 -10.07
N ASP A 113 -17.40 3.98 -10.95
CA ASP A 113 -18.31 3.22 -11.82
C ASP A 113 -19.01 2.07 -11.07
N TYR A 114 -18.63 1.83 -9.80
CA TYR A 114 -19.04 0.69 -8.99
C TYR A 114 -19.59 1.11 -7.62
N LEU A 115 -20.18 0.14 -6.91
CA LEU A 115 -20.64 0.36 -5.54
C LEU A 115 -19.44 0.35 -4.60
N GLN A 116 -19.50 1.19 -3.56
CA GLN A 116 -18.41 1.38 -2.62
C GLN A 116 -18.91 1.20 -1.19
N TRP A 117 -18.08 0.60 -0.34
CA TRP A 117 -18.30 0.50 1.09
C TRP A 117 -17.05 0.97 1.83
N GLU A 118 -17.20 2.05 2.59
CA GLU A 118 -16.13 2.66 3.35
C GLU A 118 -15.90 1.94 4.69
N LEU A 119 -14.65 1.56 4.93
CA LEU A 119 -14.12 1.02 6.17
C LEU A 119 -13.23 2.07 6.82
N GLU A 120 -13.79 3.23 7.13
CA GLU A 120 -13.06 4.36 7.74
C GLU A 120 -13.18 4.37 9.26
N THR A 121 -12.13 4.79 9.94
CA THR A 121 -12.08 4.95 11.40
C THR A 121 -11.54 6.35 11.73
N ASP A 122 -12.28 7.11 12.51
CA ASP A 122 -11.79 8.31 13.19
C ASP A 122 -11.11 7.87 14.49
N ILE A 123 -9.82 8.19 14.64
CA ILE A 123 -9.02 7.73 15.80
C ILE A 123 -8.28 8.90 16.45
N GLU A 124 -8.23 8.88 17.79
CA GLU A 124 -7.17 9.51 18.56
C GLU A 124 -6.13 8.43 18.88
N MET A 125 -5.03 8.44 18.14
CA MET A 125 -4.05 7.36 18.18
C MET A 125 -3.42 7.26 19.59
N PRO A 126 -3.39 6.06 20.20
CA PRO A 126 -2.79 5.90 21.51
C PRO A 126 -1.31 6.28 21.59
N GLN A 127 -0.90 6.73 22.77
CA GLN A 127 0.49 7.11 23.07
C GLN A 127 1.39 5.88 23.33
N GLN A 128 1.33 4.89 22.45
CA GLN A 128 2.14 3.67 22.51
C GLN A 128 2.99 3.55 21.26
N ASP A 129 4.09 2.79 21.31
CA ASP A 129 4.99 2.62 20.15
C ASP A 129 4.27 1.97 18.96
N THR A 130 3.50 0.93 19.27
CA THR A 130 2.69 0.14 18.35
C THR A 130 1.31 -0.04 18.97
N THR A 131 0.25 0.05 18.17
CA THR A 131 -1.13 -0.24 18.59
C THR A 131 -1.86 -0.98 17.49
N TYR A 132 -2.56 -2.07 17.83
CA TYR A 132 -3.46 -2.76 16.92
C TYR A 132 -4.89 -2.46 17.36
N TRP A 133 -5.62 -1.67 16.57
CA TRP A 133 -6.94 -1.18 16.92
C TRP A 133 -8.02 -1.92 16.13
N CYS A 134 -8.95 -2.57 16.83
CA CYS A 134 -10.04 -3.33 16.25
C CYS A 134 -11.34 -2.55 16.39
N GLN A 135 -12.09 -2.42 15.30
CA GLN A 135 -13.44 -1.88 15.31
C GLN A 135 -14.41 -2.83 14.58
N MET A 136 -15.60 -3.01 15.14
CA MET A 136 -16.68 -3.74 14.48
C MET A 136 -17.28 -2.88 13.38
N LYS A 137 -17.40 -3.45 12.19
CA LYS A 137 -17.99 -2.83 11.01
C LYS A 137 -19.17 -3.66 10.55
N LYS A 138 -20.23 -2.97 10.14
CA LYS A 138 -21.41 -3.57 9.54
C LYS A 138 -21.44 -3.26 8.06
N ALA A 139 -21.48 -4.30 7.24
CA ALA A 139 -21.62 -4.18 5.80
C ALA A 139 -23.03 -3.70 5.40
N PRO A 140 -23.18 -3.09 4.20
CA PRO A 140 -24.49 -2.84 3.62
C PRO A 140 -25.32 -4.14 3.52
N ILE A 141 -26.62 -4.03 3.78
CA ILE A 141 -27.55 -5.15 3.57
C ILE A 141 -27.83 -5.25 2.07
N LEU A 142 -27.48 -6.37 1.46
CA LEU A 142 -27.64 -6.62 0.03
C LEU A 142 -28.68 -7.72 -0.20
N ASP A 143 -29.55 -7.54 -1.18
CA ASP A 143 -30.68 -8.43 -1.50
C ASP A 143 -30.31 -9.60 -2.43
N LYS A 144 -29.07 -9.61 -2.93
CA LYS A 144 -28.45 -10.68 -3.70
C LYS A 144 -26.95 -10.72 -3.44
N THR A 145 -26.28 -11.75 -3.94
CA THR A 145 -24.82 -11.82 -3.97
C THR A 145 -24.27 -10.78 -4.94
N HIS A 146 -23.36 -9.97 -4.44
CA HIS A 146 -22.48 -9.06 -5.16
C HIS A 146 -21.06 -9.64 -5.15
N HIS A 147 -20.13 -9.00 -5.86
CA HIS A 147 -18.73 -9.40 -5.87
C HIS A 147 -17.82 -8.22 -5.61
N ILE A 148 -16.95 -8.34 -4.62
CA ILE A 148 -15.86 -7.40 -4.40
C ILE A 148 -14.86 -7.56 -5.54
N ILE A 149 -14.56 -6.47 -6.22
CA ILE A 149 -13.68 -6.40 -7.40
C ILE A 149 -12.44 -5.54 -7.13
N GLY A 150 -12.37 -4.89 -5.98
CA GLY A 150 -11.16 -4.21 -5.56
C GLY A 150 -11.21 -3.73 -4.12
N PHE A 151 -10.03 -3.39 -3.62
CA PHE A 151 -9.81 -2.75 -2.34
C PHE A 151 -8.83 -1.60 -2.49
N GLU A 152 -9.02 -0.52 -1.76
CA GLU A 152 -8.07 0.59 -1.74
C GLU A 152 -7.87 1.17 -0.35
N PRO A 153 -6.66 1.68 -0.04
CA PRO A 153 -6.44 2.43 1.18
C PRO A 153 -7.07 3.83 1.08
N VAL A 154 -7.65 4.30 2.19
CA VAL A 154 -8.19 5.66 2.34
C VAL A 154 -7.32 6.39 3.37
N LEU A 155 -6.32 7.14 2.88
CA LEU A 155 -5.31 7.82 3.68
C LEU A 155 -5.22 9.30 3.26
N GLU A 156 -6.18 10.11 3.72
CA GLU A 156 -6.43 11.46 3.18
C GLU A 156 -5.42 12.53 3.62
N ASN A 157 -4.58 12.25 4.63
CA ASN A 157 -3.66 13.24 5.20
C ASN A 157 -2.32 12.63 5.62
N GLU A 158 -1.34 13.49 5.89
CA GLU A 158 0.01 13.08 6.28
C GLU A 158 0.05 12.25 7.57
N LEU A 159 -0.83 12.52 8.55
CA LEU A 159 -0.89 11.72 9.77
C LEU A 159 -1.32 10.28 9.46
N ALA A 160 -2.38 10.11 8.67
CA ALA A 160 -2.85 8.79 8.23
C ALA A 160 -1.76 8.04 7.44
N LEU A 161 -1.10 8.71 6.49
CA LEU A 161 -0.01 8.13 5.68
C LEU A 161 1.22 7.75 6.51
N ASN A 162 1.55 8.54 7.53
CA ASN A 162 2.73 8.30 8.35
C ASN A 162 2.49 7.20 9.38
N HIS A 163 1.32 7.18 10.02
CA HIS A 163 1.03 6.37 11.18
C HIS A 163 0.25 5.08 10.89
N THR A 164 -0.48 4.98 9.78
CA THR A 164 -1.15 3.71 9.40
C THR A 164 -0.14 2.76 8.77
N HIS A 165 0.28 1.73 9.50
CA HIS A 165 1.31 0.80 9.02
C HIS A 165 0.72 -0.34 8.19
N HIS A 166 -0.39 -0.92 8.65
CA HIS A 166 -1.20 -1.88 7.88
C HIS A 166 -2.62 -1.93 8.43
N PHE A 167 -3.55 -2.48 7.64
CA PHE A 167 -4.87 -2.84 8.13
C PHE A 167 -5.33 -4.19 7.56
N VAL A 168 -6.20 -4.84 8.31
CA VAL A 168 -6.76 -6.16 8.00
C VAL A 168 -8.27 -6.12 8.15
N VAL A 169 -8.96 -6.73 7.19
CA VAL A 169 -10.41 -6.93 7.23
C VAL A 169 -10.66 -8.40 7.53
N TYR A 170 -11.31 -8.68 8.67
CA TYR A 170 -11.77 -10.02 9.02
C TYR A 170 -13.28 -10.09 8.94
N LYS A 171 -13.78 -11.19 8.39
CA LYS A 171 -15.18 -11.55 8.43
C LYS A 171 -15.52 -12.16 9.79
N CYS A 172 -16.65 -11.75 10.36
CA CYS A 172 -17.21 -12.41 11.54
C CYS A 172 -18.10 -13.59 11.17
N ASN A 173 -17.96 -14.71 11.89
CA ASN A 173 -18.77 -15.90 11.70
C ASN A 173 -19.54 -16.21 12.98
N ALA A 174 -20.86 -15.97 12.97
CA ALA A 174 -21.71 -16.44 14.05
C ALA A 174 -21.76 -17.98 14.03
N PRO A 175 -21.52 -18.65 15.18
CA PRO A 175 -21.69 -20.10 15.28
C PRO A 175 -23.13 -20.53 14.93
N GLU A 176 -23.29 -21.78 14.49
CA GLU A 176 -24.61 -22.34 14.19
C GLU A 176 -25.55 -22.25 15.41
N GLY A 177 -26.75 -21.75 15.18
CA GLY A 177 -27.77 -21.56 16.22
C GLY A 177 -27.65 -20.28 17.04
N MET A 178 -26.65 -19.42 16.77
CA MET A 178 -26.55 -18.08 17.35
C MET A 178 -27.01 -17.01 16.35
N ASP A 179 -27.65 -15.96 16.86
CA ASP A 179 -28.02 -14.80 16.07
C ASP A 179 -26.83 -13.83 15.93
N ALA A 180 -26.54 -13.42 14.69
CA ALA A 180 -25.40 -12.56 14.41
C ALA A 180 -25.62 -11.11 14.90
N ASP A 181 -26.86 -10.62 14.91
CA ASP A 181 -27.18 -9.28 15.38
C ASP A 181 -27.06 -9.19 16.89
N GLU A 182 -27.51 -10.21 17.63
CA GLU A 182 -27.31 -10.30 19.08
C GLU A 182 -25.82 -10.40 19.45
N LEU A 183 -25.01 -11.10 18.64
CA LEU A 183 -23.60 -11.33 18.94
C LEU A 183 -22.69 -10.16 18.58
N PHE A 184 -22.97 -9.46 17.47
CA PHE A 184 -22.06 -8.45 16.92
C PHE A 184 -22.65 -7.04 16.90
N GLY A 185 -23.97 -6.91 16.85
CA GLY A 185 -24.67 -5.65 16.61
C GLY A 185 -24.36 -4.56 17.65
N GLU A 186 -24.20 -4.93 18.92
CA GLU A 186 -23.90 -3.98 20.00
C GLU A 186 -22.54 -3.27 19.84
N TYR A 187 -21.60 -3.87 19.09
CA TYR A 187 -20.25 -3.35 18.94
C TYR A 187 -20.08 -2.41 17.74
N VAL A 188 -21.05 -2.34 16.83
CA VAL A 188 -20.93 -1.53 15.59
C VAL A 188 -20.71 -0.05 15.88
N ASP A 189 -21.36 0.47 16.92
CA ASP A 189 -21.24 1.86 17.35
C ASP A 189 -20.11 2.08 18.38
N HIS A 190 -19.33 1.04 18.71
CA HIS A 190 -18.19 1.14 19.60
C HIS A 190 -17.03 1.86 18.89
N GLU A 191 -16.27 2.69 19.63
CA GLU A 191 -15.09 3.42 19.10
C GLU A 191 -13.91 2.51 18.72
N GLY A 192 -14.08 1.20 18.86
CA GLY A 192 -13.00 0.20 18.80
C GLY A 192 -12.20 0.09 20.10
N ALA A 193 -11.22 -0.81 20.10
CA ALA A 193 -10.30 -1.02 21.21
C ALA A 193 -9.01 -1.70 20.72
N ASP A 194 -8.00 -1.77 21.57
CA ASP A 194 -6.82 -2.58 21.27
C ASP A 194 -7.22 -4.06 21.11
N CYS A 195 -6.87 -4.66 19.97
CA CYS A 195 -7.27 -6.01 19.56
C CYS A 195 -6.77 -7.08 20.53
N TYR A 196 -5.64 -6.84 21.21
CA TYR A 196 -4.91 -7.85 21.97
C TYR A 196 -4.95 -7.61 23.48
N LEU A 197 -5.92 -6.82 23.96
CA LEU A 197 -6.20 -6.73 25.40
C LEU A 197 -6.54 -8.11 25.99
N PRO A 198 -6.16 -8.36 27.26
CA PRO A 198 -6.62 -9.55 27.98
C PRO A 198 -8.14 -9.70 27.90
N MET A 199 -8.62 -10.93 27.79
CA MET A 199 -10.06 -11.19 27.54
C MET A 199 -10.99 -10.61 28.61
N GLU A 200 -10.52 -10.45 29.85
CA GLU A 200 -11.27 -9.79 30.92
C GLU A 200 -11.48 -8.29 30.64
N GLU A 201 -10.46 -7.62 30.08
CA GLU A 201 -10.43 -6.18 29.79
C GLU A 201 -10.94 -5.82 28.40
N GLN A 202 -10.98 -6.78 27.47
CA GLN A 202 -11.38 -6.56 26.07
C GLN A 202 -12.85 -6.12 25.97
N PRO A 203 -13.18 -4.88 25.55
CA PRO A 203 -14.57 -4.45 25.45
C PRO A 203 -15.33 -5.15 24.32
N ILE A 204 -14.67 -5.54 23.22
CA ILE A 204 -15.31 -6.25 22.11
C ILE A 204 -15.21 -7.77 22.36
N LYS A 205 -16.13 -8.31 23.16
CA LYS A 205 -16.09 -9.74 23.57
C LYS A 205 -16.23 -10.71 22.40
N ALA A 206 -16.77 -10.26 21.27
CA ALA A 206 -17.02 -11.09 20.09
C ALA A 206 -15.82 -11.23 19.13
N LEU A 207 -14.65 -10.61 19.39
CA LEU A 207 -13.48 -10.62 18.49
C LEU A 207 -13.05 -12.02 18.03
N GLY A 208 -13.08 -12.99 18.94
CA GLY A 208 -12.67 -14.37 18.66
C GLY A 208 -13.50 -15.08 17.57
N TYR A 209 -14.71 -14.60 17.29
CA TYR A 209 -15.56 -15.13 16.22
C TYR A 209 -15.22 -14.56 14.83
N CYS A 210 -14.28 -13.61 14.76
CA CYS A 210 -13.95 -12.91 13.53
C CYS A 210 -12.48 -13.12 13.10
N MET A 211 -11.53 -12.99 14.02
CA MET A 211 -10.09 -12.91 13.70
C MET A 211 -9.48 -14.18 13.03
N GLY A 212 -10.25 -15.24 12.82
CA GLY A 212 -9.85 -16.42 12.05
C GLY A 212 -10.21 -16.38 10.55
N SER A 213 -10.95 -15.38 10.07
CA SER A 213 -11.42 -15.31 8.68
C SER A 213 -11.01 -14.01 7.99
N MET A 214 -9.74 -13.94 7.60
CA MET A 214 -9.18 -12.81 6.88
C MET A 214 -9.77 -12.71 5.46
N VAL A 215 -10.13 -11.50 5.04
CA VAL A 215 -10.68 -11.20 3.71
C VAL A 215 -9.71 -10.34 2.89
N TYR A 216 -9.04 -9.39 3.55
CA TYR A 216 -8.10 -8.49 2.89
C TYR A 216 -7.05 -7.96 3.86
N VAL A 217 -5.86 -7.68 3.33
CA VAL A 217 -4.75 -7.02 4.04
C VAL A 217 -4.17 -5.95 3.14
N TRP A 218 -3.95 -4.78 3.71
CA TRP A 218 -3.16 -3.72 3.10
C TRP A 218 -1.97 -3.39 4.01
N THR A 219 -0.81 -3.12 3.44
CA THR A 219 0.39 -2.69 4.17
C THR A 219 1.00 -1.44 3.53
N LYS A 220 1.81 -0.70 4.30
CA LYS A 220 2.48 0.52 3.86
C LYS A 220 3.22 0.33 2.52
N GLY A 221 2.88 1.17 1.54
CA GLY A 221 3.40 1.10 0.18
C GLY A 221 2.51 0.31 -0.79
N GLY A 222 1.54 -0.45 -0.27
CA GLY A 222 0.48 -1.08 -1.07
C GLY A 222 -0.37 -0.02 -1.77
N LYS A 223 -0.70 -0.28 -3.03
CA LYS A 223 -1.64 0.53 -3.80
C LYS A 223 -3.05 -0.07 -3.70
N ARG A 224 -4.00 0.47 -4.48
CA ARG A 224 -5.24 -0.22 -4.82
C ARG A 224 -4.92 -1.62 -5.33
N MET A 225 -5.75 -2.58 -4.95
CA MET A 225 -5.81 -3.91 -5.53
C MET A 225 -7.10 -4.02 -6.33
N VAL A 226 -6.99 -4.43 -7.58
CA VAL A 226 -8.13 -4.71 -8.46
C VAL A 226 -8.06 -6.16 -8.88
N PHE A 227 -9.17 -6.88 -8.79
CA PHE A 227 -9.25 -8.24 -9.30
C PHE A 227 -9.20 -8.23 -10.84
N PRO A 228 -8.65 -9.28 -11.48
CA PRO A 228 -8.70 -9.41 -12.94
C PRO A 228 -10.12 -9.33 -13.48
N GLU A 229 -10.27 -8.95 -14.75
CA GLU A 229 -11.58 -8.86 -15.39
C GLU A 229 -12.37 -10.16 -15.26
N GLY A 230 -13.61 -10.07 -14.75
CA GLY A 230 -14.49 -11.20 -14.57
C GLY A 230 -14.20 -12.06 -13.34
N VAL A 231 -13.33 -11.60 -12.44
CA VAL A 231 -13.06 -12.22 -11.14
C VAL A 231 -13.58 -11.32 -10.01
N GLY A 232 -14.14 -11.91 -8.96
CA GLY A 232 -14.46 -11.15 -7.75
C GLY A 232 -14.75 -12.03 -6.54
N TYR A 233 -14.57 -11.48 -5.35
CA TYR A 233 -14.83 -12.20 -4.09
C TYR A 233 -16.31 -12.09 -3.71
N PRO A 234 -17.02 -13.21 -3.46
CA PRO A 234 -18.46 -13.19 -3.19
C PRO A 234 -18.79 -12.44 -1.88
N PHE A 235 -19.77 -11.54 -1.93
CA PHE A 235 -20.16 -10.67 -0.82
C PHE A 235 -21.63 -10.23 -0.99
N PRO A 236 -22.48 -10.25 0.05
CA PRO A 236 -22.19 -10.69 1.40
C PRO A 236 -22.29 -12.21 1.51
N ASP A 237 -21.88 -12.77 2.64
CA ASP A 237 -22.01 -14.21 2.89
C ASP A 237 -23.47 -14.64 3.10
N LYS A 238 -24.25 -13.76 3.74
CA LYS A 238 -25.69 -13.94 3.91
C LYS A 238 -26.44 -12.78 3.28
N VAL A 239 -27.31 -13.13 2.34
CA VAL A 239 -28.15 -12.19 1.60
C VAL A 239 -29.35 -11.77 2.46
N ALA A 240 -29.75 -10.51 2.34
CA ALA A 240 -30.84 -9.88 3.08
C ALA A 240 -30.69 -9.95 4.62
N GLU A 241 -29.45 -10.16 5.09
CA GLU A 241 -29.06 -10.20 6.50
C GLU A 241 -27.91 -9.23 6.77
N ASN A 242 -27.70 -8.93 8.05
CA ASN A 242 -26.56 -8.13 8.48
C ASN A 242 -25.29 -8.98 8.44
N ASN A 243 -24.21 -8.39 7.90
CA ASN A 243 -22.90 -9.04 7.84
C ASN A 243 -21.89 -8.15 8.59
N TYR A 244 -21.08 -8.79 9.43
CA TYR A 244 -20.21 -8.12 10.39
C TYR A 244 -18.75 -8.43 10.13
N TYR A 245 -17.90 -7.46 10.36
CA TYR A 245 -16.48 -7.50 10.07
C TYR A 245 -15.68 -6.84 11.19
N ILE A 246 -14.48 -7.33 11.46
CA ILE A 246 -13.49 -6.60 12.27
C ILE A 246 -12.54 -5.90 11.32
N PHE A 247 -12.39 -4.60 11.52
CA PHE A 247 -11.36 -3.80 10.89
C PHE A 247 -10.24 -3.57 11.90
N GLU A 248 -9.14 -4.29 11.73
CA GLU A 248 -7.92 -4.16 12.53
C GLU A 248 -6.97 -3.20 11.82
N ILE A 249 -6.51 -2.17 12.52
CA ILE A 249 -5.53 -1.22 12.01
C ILE A 249 -4.32 -1.23 12.93
N HIS A 250 -3.15 -1.48 12.38
CA HIS A 250 -1.89 -1.32 13.08
C HIS A 250 -1.35 0.09 12.87
N TYR A 251 -1.21 0.82 13.98
CA TYR A 251 -0.61 2.14 14.06
C TYR A 251 0.82 2.11 14.59
N ASP A 252 1.73 2.80 13.91
CA ASP A 252 3.09 3.07 14.37
C ASP A 252 3.19 4.49 14.94
N ASN A 253 3.62 4.63 16.20
CA ASN A 253 3.88 5.90 16.87
C ASN A 253 5.23 5.84 17.62
N PRO A 254 6.35 5.75 16.90
CA PRO A 254 7.69 5.55 17.49
C PRO A 254 8.12 6.69 18.41
N GLU A 255 7.59 7.90 18.19
CA GLU A 255 7.86 9.07 19.03
C GLU A 255 6.91 9.17 20.23
N LYS A 256 5.94 8.26 20.36
CA LYS A 256 4.93 8.22 21.43
C LYS A 256 4.27 9.58 21.61
N ARG A 257 3.86 10.17 20.50
CA ARG A 257 3.16 11.46 20.46
C ARG A 257 1.73 11.28 20.95
N ASP A 258 1.26 12.29 21.64
CA ASP A 258 -0.11 12.36 22.18
C ASP A 258 -0.99 13.29 21.34
N GLY A 259 -2.31 13.10 21.43
CA GLY A 259 -3.32 13.96 20.79
C GLY A 259 -3.35 13.91 19.26
N LEU A 260 -2.79 12.85 18.65
CA LEU A 260 -2.81 12.67 17.20
C LEU A 260 -4.16 12.15 16.74
N LYS A 261 -4.96 13.02 16.13
CA LYS A 261 -6.30 12.71 15.62
C LYS A 261 -6.32 12.71 14.11
N PHE A 262 -6.78 11.63 13.51
CA PHE A 262 -6.92 11.53 12.07
C PHE A 262 -7.95 10.47 11.70
N LYS A 263 -8.44 10.58 10.47
CA LYS A 263 -9.22 9.54 9.81
C LYS A 263 -8.31 8.68 8.96
N THR A 264 -8.52 7.38 8.98
CA THR A 264 -7.80 6.39 8.16
C THR A 264 -8.72 5.23 7.83
N GLY A 265 -8.43 4.47 6.79
CA GLY A 265 -9.14 3.23 6.54
C GLY A 265 -8.90 2.62 5.19
N GLY A 266 -9.89 1.88 4.73
CA GLY A 266 -9.92 1.32 3.39
C GLY A 266 -11.30 1.42 2.77
N ARG A 267 -11.38 1.15 1.48
CA ARG A 267 -12.62 1.10 0.73
C ARG A 267 -12.72 -0.23 0.00
N VAL A 268 -13.91 -0.82 0.09
CA VAL A 268 -14.29 -2.01 -0.65
C VAL A 268 -15.05 -1.56 -1.89
N VAL A 269 -14.61 -1.98 -3.07
CA VAL A 269 -15.27 -1.70 -4.34
C VAL A 269 -15.91 -2.98 -4.86
N TYR A 270 -17.22 -2.96 -5.12
CA TYR A 270 -17.99 -4.15 -5.45
C TYR A 270 -19.04 -3.90 -6.54
N THR A 271 -19.45 -4.97 -7.22
CA THR A 271 -20.43 -4.94 -8.29
C THR A 271 -21.60 -5.87 -8.01
N ASP A 272 -22.77 -5.47 -8.44
CA ASP A 272 -24.00 -6.27 -8.40
C ASP A 272 -24.16 -7.16 -9.64
N LYS A 273 -23.20 -7.07 -10.58
CA LYS A 273 -23.08 -7.94 -11.76
C LYS A 273 -22.42 -9.26 -11.35
N GLY A 274 -22.85 -10.35 -11.98
CA GLY A 274 -22.18 -11.64 -11.83
C GLY A 274 -20.77 -11.61 -12.40
N VAL A 275 -19.84 -12.30 -11.75
CA VAL A 275 -18.48 -12.55 -12.24
C VAL A 275 -18.41 -13.95 -12.86
N LYS A 276 -17.35 -14.22 -13.63
CA LYS A 276 -17.11 -15.55 -14.23
C LYS A 276 -16.50 -16.51 -13.21
N GLU A 277 -15.61 -16.00 -12.37
CA GLU A 277 -14.87 -16.79 -11.38
C GLU A 277 -14.91 -16.10 -10.01
N GLU A 278 -15.17 -16.89 -8.97
CA GLU A 278 -15.14 -16.39 -7.59
C GLU A 278 -13.72 -16.47 -7.03
N ALA A 279 -13.25 -15.36 -6.46
CA ALA A 279 -11.99 -15.30 -5.75
C ALA A 279 -12.12 -15.82 -4.32
N ASN A 280 -11.02 -16.34 -3.78
CA ASN A 280 -10.89 -16.66 -2.36
C ASN A 280 -9.47 -16.35 -1.87
N LEU A 281 -9.30 -16.18 -0.56
CA LEU A 281 -8.02 -15.89 0.07
C LEU A 281 -7.46 -17.16 0.72
N MET A 282 -6.19 -17.46 0.44
CA MET A 282 -5.43 -18.49 1.14
C MET A 282 -4.23 -17.85 1.84
N ALA A 283 -4.26 -17.84 3.17
CA ALA A 283 -3.10 -17.43 3.95
C ALA A 283 -2.11 -18.61 4.05
N VAL A 284 -0.87 -18.38 3.62
CA VAL A 284 0.23 -19.34 3.76
C VAL A 284 1.24 -18.76 4.75
N ALA A 285 1.45 -19.47 5.86
CA ALA A 285 2.34 -19.04 6.92
C ALA A 285 3.20 -20.20 7.43
N LEU A 286 4.36 -19.86 7.99
CA LEU A 286 5.19 -20.79 8.74
C LEU A 286 4.82 -20.68 10.22
N MET A 287 4.34 -21.76 10.83
CA MET A 287 4.14 -21.81 12.27
C MET A 287 5.50 -21.86 12.97
N LEU A 288 5.82 -20.83 13.75
CA LEU A 288 6.98 -20.84 14.62
C LEU A 288 6.54 -21.45 15.97
N GLU A 289 7.02 -22.66 16.28
CA GLU A 289 6.94 -23.18 17.64
C GLU A 289 7.92 -22.39 18.51
N LEU A 290 7.39 -21.63 19.47
CA LEU A 290 8.20 -21.06 20.54
C LEU A 290 8.66 -22.20 21.44
N VAL A 291 9.95 -22.55 21.37
CA VAL A 291 10.64 -23.49 22.27
C VAL A 291 10.98 -22.83 23.59
#